data_AF-A0A1X7TXT8-F1
#
_entry.id   AF-A0A1X7TXT8-F1
#
_cell.length_a   1.000
_cell.length_b   1.000
_cell.length_c   1.000
_cell.angle_alpha   90.00
_cell.angle_beta   90.00
_cell.angle_gamma   90.00
#
_symmetry.space_group_name_H-M   'P 1'
#
loop_
_entity.id
_entity.type
_entity.pdbx_description
1 polymer ?
#
loop_
_entity_poly.entity_id
_entity_poly.type
_entity_poly.pdbx_seq_one_letter_code
_entity_poly.pdbx_strand_id
1 'polypeptide(L)'
;MLYKPNQEFMINQVERRARISVQRVGAPQSSDIVKASGDDAIKCVESVSDSVLCHFKEAAEKLIEEKGPENALCAALAYITGFTELTARSLLTSEKGYTTFMFSGEQEVRSPGYFWNIVERLFGEEARRSVRGMRLCSDNKSVVFDLPSNTAKQFESSCGTSKGITVSIPQTLPELKPRPNEFYQRQQQQSRNGRWSFGRGGGGGGSGRGRGNWRTSRK
;
A
#
# COMPACT_ATOMS: atom_id res chain seq x y z
N MET A 1 -9.78 -14.91 3.12
CA MET A 1 -8.51 -15.42 3.67
C MET A 1 -7.66 -14.22 4.10
N LEU A 2 -7.14 -14.21 5.32
CA LEU A 2 -6.27 -13.12 5.82
C LEU A 2 -4.81 -13.47 5.53
N TYR A 3 -4.04 -12.52 4.99
CA TYR A 3 -2.62 -12.69 4.71
C TYR A 3 -1.87 -11.36 4.79
N LYS A 4 -0.58 -11.41 5.10
CA LYS A 4 0.31 -10.23 5.15
C LYS A 4 0.94 -9.94 3.77
N PRO A 5 1.43 -8.72 3.49
CA PRO A 5 2.05 -8.41 2.19
C PRO A 5 3.21 -9.33 1.79
N ASN A 6 3.99 -9.83 2.75
CA ASN A 6 5.08 -10.79 2.50
C ASN A 6 4.60 -12.22 2.22
N GLN A 7 3.31 -12.51 2.41
CA GLN A 7 2.67 -13.81 2.16
C GLN A 7 1.95 -13.86 0.80
N GLU A 8 2.01 -12.78 0.00
CA GLU A 8 1.34 -12.67 -1.31
C GLU A 8 1.71 -13.83 -2.27
N PHE A 9 2.95 -14.35 -2.20
CA PHE A 9 3.37 -15.51 -2.99
C PHE A 9 2.56 -16.78 -2.67
N MET A 10 2.18 -16.99 -1.40
CA MET A 10 1.40 -18.16 -1.01
C MET A 10 -0.03 -18.10 -1.58
N ILE A 11 -0.63 -16.90 -1.64
CA ILE A 11 -1.93 -16.70 -2.28
C ILE A 11 -1.84 -17.03 -3.77
N ASN A 12 -0.82 -16.53 -4.47
CA ASN A 12 -0.63 -16.83 -5.90
C ASN A 12 -0.46 -18.34 -6.17
N GLN A 13 0.13 -19.09 -5.23
CA GLN A 13 0.22 -20.56 -5.33
C GLN A 13 -1.15 -21.23 -5.16
N VAL A 14 -1.96 -20.74 -4.23
CA VAL A 14 -3.34 -21.23 -4.00
C VAL A 14 -4.19 -20.97 -5.24
N GLU A 15 -4.18 -19.76 -5.78
CA GLU A 15 -4.92 -19.39 -7.00
C GLU A 15 -4.56 -20.29 -8.18
N ARG A 16 -3.26 -20.52 -8.41
CA ARG A 16 -2.78 -21.39 -9.49
C ARG A 16 -3.19 -22.85 -9.32
N ARG A 17 -3.09 -23.39 -8.10
CA ARG A 17 -3.41 -24.80 -7.82
C ARG A 17 -4.91 -25.05 -7.84
N ALA A 18 -5.69 -24.14 -7.28
CA ALA A 18 -7.14 -24.26 -7.21
C ALA A 18 -7.87 -23.72 -8.45
N ARG A 19 -7.16 -23.06 -9.38
CA ARG A 19 -7.73 -22.37 -10.57
C ARG A 19 -8.84 -21.39 -10.22
N ILE A 20 -8.69 -20.69 -9.09
CA ILE A 20 -9.58 -19.63 -8.62
C ILE A 20 -8.85 -18.29 -8.64
N SER A 21 -9.56 -17.19 -8.87
CA SER A 21 -9.04 -15.84 -8.67
C SER A 21 -9.51 -15.29 -7.32
N VAL A 22 -8.60 -14.84 -6.47
CA VAL A 22 -8.94 -14.25 -5.16
C VAL A 22 -8.99 -12.73 -5.30
N GLN A 23 -10.18 -12.16 -5.13
CA GLN A 23 -10.32 -10.72 -5.03
C GLN A 23 -9.67 -10.23 -3.72
N ARG A 24 -8.73 -9.31 -3.84
CA ARG A 24 -8.03 -8.71 -2.69
C ARG A 24 -8.89 -7.57 -2.15
N VAL A 25 -9.63 -7.83 -1.08
CA VAL A 25 -10.37 -6.80 -0.37
C VAL A 25 -9.52 -6.31 0.80
N GLY A 26 -9.37 -4.99 0.91
CA GLY A 26 -8.70 -4.38 2.06
C GLY A 26 -9.48 -4.63 3.35
N ALA A 27 -8.87 -4.32 4.49
CA ALA A 27 -9.63 -4.25 5.73
C ALA A 27 -10.78 -3.23 5.58
N PRO A 28 -11.94 -3.46 6.20
CA PRO A 28 -13.04 -2.50 6.17
C PRO A 28 -12.55 -1.14 6.67
N GLN A 29 -12.99 -0.08 6.01
CA GLN A 29 -12.60 1.27 6.39
C GLN A 29 -13.24 1.64 7.73
N SER A 30 -12.58 2.53 8.48
CA SER A 30 -13.06 3.00 9.79
C SER A 30 -14.52 3.47 9.73
N SER A 31 -14.92 4.14 8.64
CA SER A 31 -16.30 4.58 8.38
C SER A 31 -17.30 3.44 8.20
N ASP A 32 -16.89 2.34 7.57
CA ASP A 32 -17.76 1.19 7.32
C ASP A 32 -17.98 0.39 8.61
N ILE A 33 -16.92 0.31 9.44
CA ILE A 33 -17.02 -0.32 10.76
C ILE A 33 -17.92 0.53 11.67
N VAL A 34 -17.78 1.87 11.68
CA VAL A 34 -18.66 2.76 12.47
C VAL A 34 -20.13 2.53 12.14
N LYS A 35 -20.47 2.48 10.84
CA LYS A 35 -21.84 2.24 10.41
C LYS A 35 -22.38 0.89 10.87
N ALA A 36 -21.56 -0.16 10.77
CA ALA A 36 -21.95 -1.50 11.22
C ALA A 36 -22.04 -1.59 12.76
N SER A 37 -21.18 -0.88 13.49
CA SER A 37 -21.14 -0.91 14.95
C SER A 37 -22.23 -0.06 15.63
N GLY A 38 -22.89 0.84 14.87
CA GLY A 38 -23.97 1.66 15.39
C GLY A 38 -25.13 0.82 15.93
N ASP A 39 -25.57 -0.18 15.17
CA ASP A 39 -26.69 -1.04 15.55
C ASP A 39 -26.39 -1.86 16.81
N ASP A 40 -25.16 -2.34 16.96
CA ASP A 40 -24.75 -3.08 18.15
C ASP A 40 -24.63 -2.17 19.38
N ALA A 41 -24.19 -0.92 19.21
CA ALA A 41 -24.19 0.06 20.29
C ALA A 41 -25.61 0.42 20.75
N ILE A 42 -26.57 0.52 19.83
CA ILE A 42 -27.99 0.73 20.17
C ILE A 42 -28.51 -0.41 21.04
N LYS A 43 -28.28 -1.67 20.64
CA LYS A 43 -28.68 -2.85 21.44
C LYS A 43 -28.04 -2.84 22.83
N CYS A 44 -26.77 -2.43 22.93
CA CYS A 44 -26.10 -2.29 24.22
C CYS A 44 -26.80 -1.25 25.11
N VAL A 45 -27.19 -0.09 24.56
CA VAL A 45 -27.92 0.94 25.29
C VAL A 45 -29.31 0.45 25.71
N GLU A 46 -30.03 -0.29 24.85
CA GLU A 46 -31.33 -0.88 25.16
C GLU A 46 -31.28 -1.91 26.30
N SER A 47 -30.13 -2.56 26.50
CA SER A 47 -29.96 -3.56 27.56
C SER A 47 -29.78 -2.98 28.96
N VAL A 48 -29.62 -1.65 29.09
CA VAL A 48 -29.41 -0.96 30.37
C VAL A 48 -30.72 -0.87 31.16
N SER A 49 -30.71 -1.29 32.41
CA SER A 49 -31.90 -1.25 33.28
C SER A 49 -32.25 0.18 33.74
N ASP A 50 -33.54 0.49 33.80
CA ASP A 50 -34.07 1.81 34.22
C ASP A 50 -33.58 2.28 35.59
N SER A 51 -33.31 1.36 36.52
CA SER A 51 -32.77 1.67 37.85
C SER A 51 -31.42 2.39 37.79
N VAL A 52 -30.61 2.10 36.76
CA VAL A 52 -29.30 2.70 36.55
C VAL A 52 -29.43 4.08 35.90
N LEU A 53 -30.43 4.26 35.01
CA LEU A 53 -30.64 5.52 34.29
C LEU A 53 -30.87 6.71 35.23
N CYS A 54 -31.53 6.48 36.37
CA CYS A 54 -31.76 7.52 37.39
C CYS A 54 -30.47 8.17 37.90
N HIS A 55 -29.35 7.45 37.90
CA HIS A 55 -28.06 7.98 38.36
C HIS A 55 -27.34 8.84 37.31
N PHE A 56 -27.73 8.74 36.04
CA PHE A 56 -27.10 9.46 34.93
C PHE A 56 -27.89 10.67 34.44
N LYS A 57 -29.09 10.93 34.98
CA LYS A 57 -29.97 12.02 34.53
C LYS A 57 -29.31 13.39 34.56
N GLU A 58 -28.71 13.78 35.69
CA GLU A 58 -28.05 15.09 35.83
C GLU A 58 -26.87 15.24 34.85
N ALA A 59 -26.07 14.19 34.68
CA ALA A 59 -24.95 14.18 33.74
C ALA A 59 -25.44 14.25 32.28
N ALA A 60 -26.54 13.56 31.95
CA ALA A 60 -27.14 13.59 30.63
C ALA A 60 -27.71 14.97 30.30
N GLU A 61 -28.44 15.60 31.23
CA GLU A 61 -28.97 16.96 31.07
C GLU A 61 -27.84 17.96 30.82
N LYS A 62 -26.76 17.91 31.62
CA LYS A 62 -25.59 18.77 31.40
C LYS A 62 -24.96 18.56 30.02
N LEU A 63 -24.81 17.31 29.58
CA LEU A 63 -24.22 17.00 28.28
C LEU A 63 -25.11 17.50 27.12
N ILE A 64 -26.43 17.39 27.28
CA ILE A 64 -27.42 17.89 26.33
C ILE A 64 -27.39 19.42 26.27
N GLU A 65 -27.24 20.10 27.41
CA GLU A 65 -27.13 21.57 27.48
C GLU A 65 -25.86 22.08 26.79
N GLU A 66 -24.72 21.40 27.00
CA GLU A 66 -23.44 21.83 26.43
C GLU A 66 -23.31 21.58 24.91
N LYS A 67 -23.84 20.45 24.40
CA LYS A 67 -23.60 20.00 23.01
C LYS A 67 -24.86 19.98 22.14
N GLY A 68 -26.05 20.03 22.73
CA GLY A 68 -27.32 19.70 22.10
C GLY A 68 -27.60 18.20 22.10
N PRO A 69 -28.88 17.79 22.08
CA PRO A 69 -29.28 16.39 22.27
C PRO A 69 -28.72 15.44 21.19
N GLU A 70 -28.73 15.88 19.93
CA GLU A 70 -28.25 15.07 18.80
C GLU A 70 -26.73 14.86 18.86
N ASN A 71 -25.95 15.94 19.08
CA ASN A 71 -24.49 15.83 19.15
C ASN A 71 -24.02 15.11 20.41
N ALA A 72 -24.73 15.26 21.54
CA ALA A 72 -24.46 14.54 22.78
C ALA A 72 -24.61 13.02 22.56
N LEU A 73 -25.71 12.61 21.90
CA LEU A 73 -25.96 11.20 21.60
C LEU A 73 -24.96 10.64 20.58
N CYS A 74 -24.66 11.38 19.51
CA CYS A 74 -23.63 11.01 18.54
C CYS A 74 -22.26 10.83 19.20
N ALA A 75 -21.86 11.74 20.10
CA ALA A 75 -20.60 11.65 20.82
C ALA A 75 -20.56 10.44 21.78
N ALA A 76 -21.66 10.15 22.47
CA ALA A 76 -21.78 8.98 23.33
C ALA A 76 -21.69 7.67 22.52
N LEU A 77 -22.40 7.57 21.40
CA LEU A 77 -22.33 6.40 20.51
C LEU A 77 -20.93 6.21 19.92
N ALA A 78 -20.28 7.31 19.50
CA ALA A 78 -18.89 7.26 19.03
C ALA A 78 -17.93 6.77 20.11
N TYR A 79 -18.14 7.16 21.38
CA TYR A 79 -17.34 6.69 22.50
C TYR A 79 -17.59 5.21 22.83
N ILE A 80 -18.86 4.78 22.89
CA ILE A 80 -19.27 3.39 23.17
C ILE A 80 -18.70 2.43 22.12
N THR A 81 -18.79 2.81 20.84
CA THR A 81 -18.25 2.02 19.73
C THR A 81 -16.72 2.08 19.63
N GLY A 82 -16.06 2.95 20.41
CA GLY A 82 -14.61 3.13 20.40
C GLY A 82 -14.08 3.91 19.19
N PHE A 83 -14.95 4.57 18.42
CA PHE A 83 -14.59 5.39 17.25
C PHE A 83 -14.52 6.88 17.61
N THR A 84 -13.67 7.22 18.57
CA THR A 84 -13.43 8.62 18.97
C THR A 84 -12.68 9.41 17.89
N GLU A 85 -11.91 8.74 17.03
CA GLU A 85 -11.22 9.35 15.90
C GLU A 85 -11.31 8.49 14.64
N LEU A 86 -11.81 9.08 13.55
CA LEU A 86 -11.78 8.49 12.22
C LEU A 86 -10.36 8.60 11.64
N THR A 87 -9.50 7.67 12.03
CA THR A 87 -8.17 7.54 11.42
C THR A 87 -8.28 6.72 10.13
N ALA A 88 -7.94 7.34 9.00
CA ALA A 88 -7.80 6.63 7.73
C ALA A 88 -6.68 5.58 7.84
N ARG A 89 -6.85 4.46 7.12
CA ARG A 89 -5.86 3.39 7.04
C ARG A 89 -5.50 3.11 5.59
N SER A 90 -4.22 2.82 5.37
CA SER A 90 -3.72 2.37 4.07
C SER A 90 -4.42 1.07 3.63
N LEU A 91 -4.87 1.01 2.38
CA LEU A 91 -5.34 -0.23 1.75
C LEU A 91 -4.19 -1.18 1.39
N LEU A 92 -2.95 -0.66 1.29
CA LEU A 92 -1.77 -1.45 0.94
C LEU A 92 -1.17 -2.19 2.14
N THR A 93 -1.10 -1.52 3.29
CA THR A 93 -0.40 -2.02 4.49
C THR A 93 -1.29 -2.11 5.72
N SER A 94 -2.52 -1.58 5.67
CA SER A 94 -3.39 -1.42 6.84
C SER A 94 -2.82 -0.50 7.94
N GLU A 95 -1.79 0.29 7.63
CA GLU A 95 -1.17 1.24 8.55
C GLU A 95 -2.09 2.45 8.79
N LYS A 96 -2.22 2.87 10.06
CA LYS A 96 -3.01 4.06 10.45
C LYS A 96 -2.30 5.35 10.02
N GLY A 97 -3.09 6.37 9.71
CA GLY A 97 -2.55 7.70 9.36
C GLY A 97 -1.99 7.77 7.95
N TYR A 98 -2.36 6.83 7.09
CA TYR A 98 -2.07 6.83 5.67
C TYR A 98 -3.36 6.68 4.86
N THR A 99 -3.41 7.37 3.72
CA THR A 99 -4.48 7.30 2.76
C THR A 99 -3.92 6.76 1.44
N THR A 100 -4.55 5.72 0.89
CA THR A 100 -4.15 5.16 -0.40
C THR A 100 -4.77 5.98 -1.52
N PHE A 101 -3.95 6.46 -2.45
CA PHE A 101 -4.36 7.08 -3.70
C PHE A 101 -4.17 6.10 -4.85
N MET A 102 -4.97 6.30 -5.89
CA MET A 102 -4.84 5.62 -7.18
C MET A 102 -4.77 6.65 -8.30
N PHE A 103 -3.73 6.53 -9.13
CA PHE A 103 -3.69 7.19 -10.43
C PHE A 103 -4.01 6.16 -11.51
N SER A 104 -4.90 6.50 -12.43
CA SER A 104 -5.24 5.69 -13.59
C SER A 104 -5.03 6.52 -14.86
N GLY A 105 -4.34 5.96 -15.84
CA GLY A 105 -4.17 6.59 -17.15
C GLY A 105 -4.73 5.72 -18.27
N GLU A 106 -4.68 6.21 -19.50
CA GLU A 106 -5.10 5.45 -20.68
C GLU A 106 -3.99 4.54 -21.24
N GLN A 107 -2.73 4.96 -21.05
CA GLN A 107 -1.55 4.30 -21.61
C GLN A 107 -0.97 3.25 -20.66
N GLU A 108 -0.56 2.13 -21.23
CA GLU A 108 0.14 1.08 -20.49
C GLU A 108 1.57 1.49 -20.14
N VAL A 109 1.97 1.17 -18.92
CA VAL A 109 3.25 1.52 -18.35
C VAL A 109 3.96 0.25 -17.88
N ARG A 110 5.24 0.11 -18.22
CA ARG A 110 6.04 -1.06 -17.81
C ARG A 110 6.57 -0.98 -16.39
N SER A 111 6.73 0.23 -15.85
CA SER A 111 7.35 0.49 -14.55
C SER A 111 6.66 1.65 -13.82
N PRO A 112 6.61 1.64 -12.48
CA PRO A 112 6.07 2.75 -11.69
C PRO A 112 6.79 4.10 -11.89
N GLY A 113 7.99 4.13 -12.50
CA GLY A 113 8.79 5.35 -12.71
C GLY A 113 8.02 6.52 -13.33
N TYR A 114 7.13 6.23 -14.28
CA TYR A 114 6.27 7.23 -14.91
C TYR A 114 5.37 7.96 -13.89
N PHE A 115 4.81 7.22 -12.93
CA PHE A 115 3.88 7.76 -11.96
C PHE A 115 4.55 8.59 -10.87
N TRP A 116 5.82 8.34 -10.55
CA TRP A 116 6.59 9.22 -9.65
C TRP A 116 6.66 10.66 -10.16
N ASN A 117 6.86 10.83 -11.47
CA ASN A 117 6.88 12.14 -12.11
C ASN A 117 5.48 12.79 -12.11
N ILE A 118 4.42 11.99 -12.22
CA ILE A 118 3.04 12.47 -12.11
C ILE A 118 2.75 12.97 -10.69
N VAL A 119 3.15 12.21 -9.66
CA VAL A 119 2.99 12.63 -8.26
C VAL A 119 3.67 13.98 -8.04
N GLU A 120 4.92 14.13 -8.47
CA GLU A 120 5.65 15.39 -8.31
C GLU A 120 4.98 16.55 -9.03
N ARG A 121 4.48 16.32 -10.24
CA ARG A 121 3.80 17.36 -11.03
C ARG A 121 2.44 17.78 -10.45
N LEU A 122 1.67 16.83 -9.91
CA LEU A 122 0.32 17.09 -9.41
C LEU A 122 0.29 17.51 -7.94
N PHE A 123 1.14 16.88 -7.12
CA PHE A 123 1.13 17.03 -5.67
C PHE A 123 2.41 17.69 -5.13
N GLY A 124 3.39 17.98 -6.00
CA GLY A 124 4.64 18.62 -5.61
C GLY A 124 5.71 17.64 -5.11
N GLU A 125 6.91 18.17 -4.93
CA GLU A 125 8.08 17.39 -4.53
C GLU A 125 7.97 16.83 -3.10
N GLU A 126 7.36 17.58 -2.19
CA GLU A 126 7.15 17.14 -0.81
C GLU A 126 6.25 15.90 -0.72
N ALA A 127 5.14 15.91 -1.46
CA ALA A 127 4.28 14.74 -1.59
C ALA A 127 5.05 13.57 -2.21
N ARG A 128 5.81 13.79 -3.28
CA ARG A 128 6.66 12.75 -3.89
C ARG A 128 7.59 12.10 -2.86
N ARG A 129 8.23 12.87 -1.98
CA ARG A 129 9.14 12.34 -0.95
C ARG A 129 8.43 11.53 0.14
N SER A 130 7.15 11.81 0.39
CA SER A 130 6.35 11.12 1.42
C SER A 130 5.58 9.90 0.92
N VAL A 131 5.54 9.67 -0.41
CA VAL A 131 4.90 8.50 -1.00
C VAL A 131 5.54 7.20 -0.49
N ARG A 132 4.67 6.26 -0.10
CA ARG A 132 5.06 4.90 0.29
C ARG A 132 4.36 3.85 -0.56
N GLY A 133 5.02 2.70 -0.70
CA GLY A 133 4.38 1.48 -1.20
C GLY A 133 3.84 1.55 -2.63
N MET A 134 4.36 2.44 -3.49
CA MET A 134 3.88 2.59 -4.86
C MET A 134 3.91 1.26 -5.62
N ARG A 135 2.74 0.80 -6.10
CA ARG A 135 2.57 -0.47 -6.82
C ARG A 135 1.70 -0.31 -8.05
N LEU A 136 2.21 -0.86 -9.15
CA LEU A 136 1.46 -0.94 -10.40
C LEU A 136 0.33 -1.96 -10.28
N CYS A 137 -0.82 -1.66 -10.86
CA CYS A 137 -1.94 -2.57 -10.96
C CYS A 137 -1.73 -3.59 -12.10
N SER A 138 -2.55 -4.65 -12.14
CA SER A 138 -2.50 -5.72 -13.14
C SER A 138 -2.84 -5.21 -14.56
N ASP A 139 -3.61 -4.13 -14.65
CA ASP A 139 -4.01 -3.46 -15.89
C ASP A 139 -2.88 -2.73 -16.62
N ASN A 140 -1.71 -2.58 -15.99
CA ASN A 140 -0.57 -1.78 -16.47
C ASN A 140 -0.84 -0.29 -16.65
N LYS A 141 -2.01 0.21 -16.30
CA LYS A 141 -2.47 1.57 -16.58
C LYS A 141 -2.69 2.38 -15.31
N SER A 142 -2.80 1.70 -14.17
CA SER A 142 -2.99 2.33 -12.89
C SER A 142 -1.91 1.97 -11.88
N VAL A 143 -1.73 2.85 -10.90
CA VAL A 143 -0.83 2.67 -9.78
C VAL A 143 -1.55 3.06 -8.50
N VAL A 144 -1.25 2.36 -7.42
CA VAL A 144 -1.68 2.72 -6.07
C VAL A 144 -0.47 3.08 -5.22
N PHE A 145 -0.64 4.01 -4.29
CA PHE A 145 0.40 4.41 -3.37
C PHE A 145 -0.19 5.07 -2.13
N ASP A 146 0.57 5.11 -1.03
CA ASP A 146 0.14 5.73 0.22
C ASP A 146 0.77 7.11 0.40
N LEU A 147 -0.01 8.04 0.93
CA LEU A 147 0.45 9.33 1.47
C LEU A 147 0.04 9.45 2.94
N PRO A 148 0.84 10.15 3.79
CA PRO A 148 0.41 10.48 5.14
C PRO A 148 -0.92 11.23 5.11
N SER A 149 -1.85 10.92 6.01
CA SER A 149 -3.20 11.49 6.00
C SER A 149 -3.22 13.02 6.11
N ASN A 150 -2.23 13.63 6.77
CA ASN A 150 -2.10 15.09 6.85
C ASN A 150 -1.83 15.71 5.47
N THR A 151 -0.93 15.10 4.70
CA THR A 151 -0.59 15.50 3.33
C THR A 151 -1.73 15.15 2.38
N ALA A 152 -2.35 13.98 2.54
CA ALA A 152 -3.45 13.50 1.72
C ALA A 152 -4.64 14.48 1.67
N LYS A 153 -5.03 15.04 2.82
CA LYS A 153 -6.16 16.00 2.94
C LYS A 153 -6.01 17.21 2.01
N GLN A 154 -4.78 17.64 1.72
CA GLN A 154 -4.52 18.77 0.83
C GLN A 154 -4.83 18.44 -0.64
N PHE A 155 -4.78 17.16 -1.00
CA PHE A 155 -4.91 16.67 -2.38
C PHE A 155 -6.22 15.94 -2.65
N GLU A 156 -7.11 15.86 -1.67
CA GLU A 156 -8.47 15.32 -1.87
C GLU A 156 -9.23 16.12 -2.95
N SER A 157 -9.11 17.45 -2.93
CA SER A 157 -9.69 18.33 -3.95
C SER A 157 -9.07 18.18 -5.35
N SER A 158 -7.87 17.58 -5.43
CA SER A 158 -7.20 17.29 -6.70
C SER A 158 -7.67 15.97 -7.32
N CYS A 159 -8.58 15.24 -6.67
CA CYS A 159 -9.24 14.07 -7.24
C CYS A 159 -10.11 14.47 -8.44
N GLY A 160 -10.07 13.65 -9.49
CA GLY A 160 -10.73 13.93 -10.76
C GLY A 160 -9.86 13.55 -11.95
N THR A 161 -10.40 13.76 -13.15
CA THR A 161 -9.70 13.45 -14.40
C THR A 161 -9.09 14.73 -14.98
N SER A 162 -7.78 14.74 -15.13
CA SER A 162 -7.05 15.85 -15.74
C SER A 162 -5.97 15.34 -16.68
N LYS A 163 -5.93 15.88 -17.90
CA LYS A 163 -4.91 15.57 -18.93
C LYS A 163 -4.69 14.05 -19.14
N GLY A 164 -5.77 13.27 -19.17
CA GLY A 164 -5.74 11.82 -19.41
C GLY A 164 -5.30 10.97 -18.21
N ILE A 165 -5.21 11.57 -17.01
CA ILE A 165 -4.93 10.87 -15.75
C ILE A 165 -6.08 11.13 -14.78
N THR A 166 -6.65 10.07 -14.25
CA THR A 166 -7.66 10.10 -13.20
C THR A 166 -7.02 9.84 -11.86
N VAL A 167 -7.25 10.76 -10.92
CA VAL A 167 -6.83 10.67 -9.52
C VAL A 167 -8.05 10.31 -8.68
N SER A 168 -7.91 9.29 -7.83
CA SER A 168 -9.00 8.85 -6.93
C SER A 168 -8.46 8.25 -5.65
N ILE A 169 -9.28 8.23 -4.60
CA ILE A 169 -9.06 7.46 -3.37
C ILE A 169 -9.90 6.19 -3.49
N PRO A 170 -9.32 5.03 -3.81
CA PRO A 170 -10.08 3.80 -3.95
C PRO A 170 -10.65 3.35 -2.60
N GLN A 171 -11.87 2.78 -2.60
CA GLN A 171 -12.43 2.11 -1.42
C GLN A 171 -11.95 0.66 -1.29
N THR A 172 -11.65 0.02 -2.43
CA THR A 172 -11.13 -1.35 -2.50
C THR A 172 -9.82 -1.36 -3.26
N LEU A 173 -8.86 -2.18 -2.80
CA LEU A 173 -7.57 -2.29 -3.45
C LEU A 173 -7.73 -2.99 -4.82
N PRO A 174 -7.29 -2.37 -5.94
CA PRO A 174 -7.31 -3.02 -7.24
C PRO A 174 -6.31 -4.19 -7.27
N GLU A 175 -6.45 -5.07 -8.27
CA GLU A 175 -5.51 -6.16 -8.48
C GLU A 175 -4.12 -5.61 -8.78
N LEU A 176 -3.15 -5.94 -7.93
CA LEU A 176 -1.77 -5.47 -8.06
C LEU A 176 -0.91 -6.46 -8.84
N LYS A 177 -0.03 -5.90 -9.68
CA LYS A 177 1.03 -6.68 -10.33
C LYS A 177 1.92 -7.32 -9.27
N PRO A 178 2.20 -8.63 -9.34
CA PRO A 178 2.99 -9.30 -8.32
C PRO A 178 4.37 -8.66 -8.17
N ARG A 179 4.84 -8.55 -6.92
CA ARG A 179 6.21 -8.06 -6.66
C ARG A 179 7.19 -9.01 -7.35
N PRO A 180 8.17 -8.49 -8.12
CA PRO A 180 9.30 -9.30 -8.54
C PRO A 180 9.95 -9.87 -7.27
N ASN A 181 10.08 -11.20 -7.18
CA ASN A 181 10.73 -11.81 -6.03
C ASN A 181 12.19 -11.32 -5.96
N GLU A 182 12.52 -10.55 -4.93
CA GLU A 182 13.93 -10.23 -4.60
C GLU A 182 14.76 -11.51 -4.40
N PHE A 183 14.12 -12.59 -3.92
CA PHE A 183 14.72 -13.92 -3.81
C PHE A 183 15.13 -14.54 -5.16
N TYR A 184 14.39 -14.30 -6.24
CA TYR A 184 14.75 -14.82 -7.57
C TYR A 184 15.77 -13.94 -8.28
N GLN A 185 15.84 -12.64 -7.96
CA GLN A 185 16.89 -11.77 -8.47
C GLN A 185 18.26 -12.07 -7.85
N ARG A 186 18.33 -12.45 -6.57
CA ARG A 186 19.59 -12.87 -5.94
C ARG A 186 20.16 -14.15 -6.56
N GLN A 187 19.32 -15.11 -6.96
CA GLN A 187 19.81 -16.32 -7.65
C GLN A 187 20.23 -16.05 -9.10
N GLN A 188 19.57 -15.13 -9.82
CA GLN A 188 19.98 -14.80 -11.20
C GLN A 188 21.24 -13.93 -11.28
N GLN A 189 21.56 -13.14 -10.24
CA GLN A 189 22.82 -12.39 -10.21
C GLN A 189 24.04 -13.26 -9.88
N GLN A 190 23.88 -14.40 -9.19
CA GLN A 190 24.97 -15.36 -8.99
C GLN A 190 25.29 -16.18 -10.24
N SER A 191 24.36 -16.33 -11.19
CA SER A 191 24.61 -17.07 -12.44
C SER A 191 25.28 -16.26 -13.56
N ARG A 192 25.56 -14.95 -13.37
CA ARG A 192 26.24 -14.12 -14.38
C ARG A 192 27.71 -13.81 -14.10
N ASN A 193 28.24 -14.15 -12.92
CA ASN A 193 29.64 -13.86 -12.56
C ASN A 193 30.54 -15.10 -12.33
N GLY A 194 30.10 -16.28 -12.77
CA GLY A 194 30.85 -17.53 -12.63
C GLY A 194 31.47 -18.06 -13.92
N ARG A 195 32.23 -17.25 -14.67
CA ARG A 195 33.05 -17.76 -15.78
C ARG A 195 34.36 -18.36 -15.24
N TRP A 196 34.24 -19.34 -14.33
CA TRP A 196 35.34 -20.21 -13.93
C TRP A 196 35.27 -21.46 -14.79
N SER A 197 36.05 -21.44 -15.86
CA SER A 197 36.25 -22.51 -16.82
C SER A 197 36.89 -23.71 -16.14
N PHE A 198 36.09 -24.69 -15.71
CA PHE A 198 36.54 -26.06 -15.45
C PHE A 198 36.03 -26.95 -16.58
N GLY A 199 36.81 -27.02 -17.66
CA GLY A 199 36.60 -27.93 -18.78
C GLY A 199 37.92 -28.60 -19.13
N ARG A 200 38.05 -29.87 -18.77
CA ARG A 200 39.09 -30.80 -19.22
C ARG A 200 39.14 -30.86 -20.75
N GLY A 201 40.34 -30.90 -21.33
CA GLY A 201 40.62 -31.70 -22.53
C GLY A 201 41.35 -30.98 -23.67
N GLY A 202 42.57 -31.46 -23.98
CA GLY A 202 43.38 -31.13 -25.16
C GLY A 202 44.64 -30.36 -24.76
N GLY A 203 45.87 -30.89 -24.80
CA GLY A 203 46.43 -31.89 -25.70
C GLY A 203 47.38 -31.19 -26.68
N GLY A 204 48.69 -31.27 -26.41
CA GLY A 204 49.78 -30.73 -27.24
C GLY A 204 50.32 -29.40 -26.69
N GLY A 205 51.60 -29.22 -26.38
CA GLY A 205 52.81 -29.88 -26.84
C GLY A 205 53.78 -28.79 -27.32
N GLY A 206 54.97 -28.71 -26.72
CA GLY A 206 56.13 -28.06 -27.36
C GLY A 206 56.65 -26.76 -26.71
N SER A 207 57.80 -26.90 -26.03
CA SER A 207 59.04 -26.11 -26.22
C SER A 207 58.89 -24.60 -26.48
N GLY A 208 59.35 -23.70 -25.61
CA GLY A 208 60.77 -23.55 -25.31
C GLY A 208 61.50 -22.80 -26.43
N ARG A 209 61.69 -21.47 -26.25
CA ARG A 209 62.66 -20.51 -26.88
C ARG A 209 62.10 -19.11 -26.60
N GLY A 210 62.70 -18.19 -25.83
CA GLY A 210 64.12 -17.88 -25.70
C GLY A 210 64.55 -16.92 -26.80
N ARG A 211 64.55 -15.61 -26.51
CA ARG A 211 65.27 -14.45 -27.12
C ARG A 211 64.51 -13.18 -26.67
N GLY A 212 65.02 -12.31 -25.79
CA GLY A 212 66.20 -11.43 -25.99
C GLY A 212 65.83 -10.34 -27.02
N ASN A 213 66.05 -9.03 -26.88
CA ASN A 213 66.93 -8.25 -26.03
C ASN A 213 66.79 -6.75 -26.44
N TRP A 214 67.19 -5.80 -25.57
CA TRP A 214 67.48 -4.36 -25.79
C TRP A 214 66.38 -3.37 -26.27
N ARG A 215 66.02 -2.26 -25.61
CA ARG A 215 66.71 -1.04 -25.09
C ARG A 215 66.72 0.15 -26.09
N THR A 216 66.30 1.31 -25.57
CA THR A 216 66.68 2.71 -25.90
C THR A 216 65.72 3.61 -26.68
N SER A 217 65.78 4.88 -26.26
CA SER A 217 64.91 6.03 -26.45
C SER A 217 65.30 6.94 -27.63
N ARG A 218 64.49 8.00 -27.77
CA ARG A 218 64.66 9.30 -28.48
C ARG A 218 64.20 9.29 -29.93
N LYS A 219 63.54 10.33 -30.45
CA LYS A 219 63.52 11.76 -30.04
C LYS A 219 62.15 12.25 -29.61
#